data_AF-A0A0C9TM64-F1
#
_entry.id   AF-A0A0C9TM64-F1
#
_cell.length_a   1.000
_cell.length_b   1.000
_cell.length_c   1.000
_cell.angle_alpha   90.00
_cell.angle_beta   90.00
_cell.angle_gamma   90.00
#
_symmetry.space_group_name_H-M   'P 1'
#
loop_
_entity.id
_entity.type
_entity.pdbx_description
1 polymer ?
#
loop_
_entity_poly.entity_id
_entity_poly.type
_entity_poly.pdbx_seq_one_letter_code
_entity_poly.pdbx_strand_id
1 'polypeptide(L)' 'VLPALSLEGILHCDIVEGSFCTESFKCFIRGLLDHMQPFPAPNSVIVMDNCQIH' A
#
# COMPACT_ATOMS: atom_id res chain seq x y z
N VAL A 1 -2.78 -2.42 -11.58
CA VAL A 1 -3.59 -1.81 -10.50
C VAL A 1 -3.18 -2.43 -9.19
N LEU A 2 -2.90 -1.64 -8.16
CA LEU A 2 -2.52 -2.11 -6.83
C LEU A 2 -3.33 -1.36 -5.76
N PRO A 3 -4.34 -1.99 -5.14
CA PRO A 3 -5.10 -1.41 -4.04
C PRO A 3 -4.57 -1.82 -2.66
N ALA A 4 -4.61 -0.91 -1.70
CA ALA A 4 -4.53 -1.20 -0.27
C ALA A 4 -5.95 -1.19 0.32
N LEU A 5 -6.31 -2.25 1.03
CA LEU A 5 -7.66 -2.45 1.59
C LEU A 5 -7.62 -2.39 3.12
N SER A 6 -8.67 -1.82 3.70
CA SER A 6 -8.99 -1.90 5.13
C SER A 6 -10.36 -2.57 5.33
N LEU A 7 -10.76 -2.71 6.58
CA LEU A 7 -12.12 -3.15 6.94
C LEU A 7 -13.22 -2.18 6.49
N GLU A 8 -12.86 -0.94 6.18
CA GLU A 8 -13.78 0.15 5.81
C GLU A 8 -13.78 0.45 4.30
N GLY A 9 -12.90 -0.19 3.53
CA GLY A 9 -12.83 -0.04 2.08
C GLY A 9 -11.41 0.11 1.53
N ILE A 10 -11.26 0.85 0.44
CA ILE A 10 -9.97 1.12 -0.20
C ILE A 10 -9.30 2.32 0.49
N LEU A 11 -8.08 2.15 0.98
CA LEU A 11 -7.27 3.23 1.57
C LEU A 11 -6.48 4.00 0.52
N HIS A 12 -5.90 3.27 -0.43
CA HIS A 12 -5.05 3.84 -1.48
C HIS A 12 -5.06 2.92 -2.69
N CYS A 13 -4.94 3.46 -3.90
CA CYS A 13 -4.93 2.66 -5.12
C CYS A 13 -4.14 3.35 -6.23
N ASP A 14 -3.15 2.63 -6.76
CA ASP A 14 -2.37 3.08 -7.92
C ASP A 14 -2.71 2.27 -9.17
N ILE A 15 -2.87 2.98 -10.29
CA ILE A 15 -3.02 2.41 -11.62
C ILE A 15 -1.77 2.80 -12.42
N VAL A 16 -0.91 1.82 -12.65
CA VAL A 16 0.28 1.96 -13.49
C VAL A 16 0.11 1.15 -14.76
N GLU A 17 0.68 1.65 -15.85
CA GLU A 17 0.82 0.91 -17.09
C GLU A 17 1.99 -0.08 -16.97
N GLY A 18 1.76 -1.36 -17.31
CA GLY A 18 2.77 -2.41 -17.16
C GLY A 18 2.85 -3.00 -15.74
N SER A 19 4.03 -3.53 -15.38
CA SER A 19 4.28 -4.19 -14.10
C SER A 19 4.88 -3.25 -13.05
N PHE A 20 4.63 -3.53 -11.78
CA PHE A 20 5.33 -2.85 -10.68
C PHE A 20 6.76 -3.36 -10.56
N CYS A 21 7.70 -2.42 -10.38
CA CYS A 21 9.04 -2.64 -9.87
C CYS A 21 9.19 -2.08 -8.45
N THR A 22 10.33 -2.32 -7.82
CA THR A 22 10.64 -1.83 -6.46
C THR A 22 10.47 -0.32 -6.33
N GLU A 23 10.83 0.48 -7.34
CA GLU A 23 10.68 1.93 -7.32
C GLU A 23 9.21 2.35 -7.30
N SER A 24 8.40 1.78 -8.19
CA SER A 24 6.95 2.05 -8.22
C SER A 24 6.25 1.57 -6.96
N PHE A 25 6.67 0.45 -6.39
CA PHE A 25 6.14 -0.05 -5.13
C PHE A 25 6.48 0.87 -3.95
N LYS A 26 7.71 1.41 -3.89
CA LYS A 26 8.08 2.42 -2.89
C LYS A 26 7.25 3.70 -3.01
N CYS A 27 6.89 4.12 -4.22
CA CYS A 27 5.99 5.25 -4.42
C CYS A 27 4.59 4.95 -3.88
N PHE A 28 4.05 3.78 -4.20
CA PHE A 28 2.77 3.30 -3.66
C PHE A 28 2.77 3.28 -2.12
N ILE A 29 3.82 2.73 -1.49
CA ILE A 29 3.93 2.71 -0.02
C ILE A 29 3.96 4.12 0.56
N ARG A 30 4.69 5.07 -0.04
CA ARG A 30 4.70 6.46 0.43
C ARG A 30 3.30 7.07 0.41
N GLY A 31 2.55 6.88 -0.68
CA GLY A 31 1.16 7.35 -0.78
C GLY A 31 0.24 6.67 0.23
N LEU A 32 0.40 5.36 0.45
CA LEU A 32 -0.36 4.62 1.47
C LEU A 32 -0.10 5.14 2.88
N LEU A 33 1.16 5.47 3.22
CA LEU A 33 1.52 5.92 4.58
C LEU A 33 0.82 7.23 5.00
N ASP A 34 0.42 8.08 4.05
CA ASP A 34 -0.37 9.30 4.35
C ASP A 34 -1.79 8.98 4.87
N HIS A 35 -2.27 7.74 4.64
CA HIS A 35 -3.57 7.24 5.09
C HIS A 35 -3.47 6.27 6.28
N MET A 36 -2.26 6.02 6.77
CA MET A 36 -2.00 5.13 7.91
C MET A 36 -2.00 5.90 9.23
N GLN A 37 -2.19 5.19 10.34
CA GLN A 37 -2.12 5.75 11.69
C GLN A 37 -1.01 5.11 12.52
N PRO A 38 -0.52 5.77 13.58
CA PRO A 38 0.40 5.14 14.53
C PRO A 38 -0.24 3.93 15.23
N PHE A 39 0.53 2.86 15.41
CA PHE A 39 0.07 1.69 16.17
C PHE A 39 -0.23 2.05 17.64
N PRO A 40 -1.35 1.58 18.24
CA PRO A 40 -2.30 0.56 17.77
C PRO A 40 -3.62 1.11 17.18
N ALA A 41 -3.63 2.33 16.63
CA ALA A 41 -4.83 2.90 16.03
C ALA A 41 -5.32 2.09 14.80
N PRO A 42 -6.56 2.27 14.32
CA PRO A 42 -7.02 1.66 13.07
C PRO A 42 -6.10 1.99 11.90
N ASN A 43 -5.95 1.05 10.94
CA ASN A 43 -5.07 1.22 9.77
C ASN A 43 -3.60 1.53 10.16
N SER A 44 -3.05 0.83 11.16
CA SER A 44 -1.68 1.03 11.65
C SER A 44 -0.69 -0.08 11.31
N VAL A 45 -1.16 -1.17 10.69
CA VAL A 45 -0.34 -2.31 10.28
C VAL A 45 -0.58 -2.63 8.82
N ILE A 46 0.50 -2.71 8.04
CA ILE A 46 0.46 -3.15 6.63
C ILE A 46 0.68 -4.66 6.60
N VAL A 47 -0.19 -5.37 5.89
CA VAL A 47 -0.06 -6.81 5.62
C VAL A 47 0.02 -7.01 4.12
N MET A 48 1.05 -7.71 3.66
CA MET A 48 1.33 -8.00 2.25
C MET A 48 2.08 -9.33 2.13
N ASP A 49 2.11 -9.92 0.93
CA ASP A 49 2.88 -11.13 0.68
C ASP A 49 4.40 -10.85 0.66
N ASN A 50 5.22 -11.89 0.50
CA ASN A 50 6.67 -11.77 0.45
C ASN A 50 7.17 -11.85 -0.99
N CYS A 51 6.87 -10.82 -1.79
CA CYS A 51 7.36 -10.68 -3.15
C CYS A 51 8.72 -9.96 -3.17
N GLN A 52 9.56 -10.24 -4.16
CA GLN A 52 10.90 -9.66 -4.27
C GLN A 52 10.93 -8.12 -4.40
N ILE A 53 9.86 -7.53 -4.94
CA ILE A 53 9.80 -6.08 -5.19
C ILE A 53 9.38 -5.26 -3.97
N HIS A 54 8.99 -5.94 -2.88
CA HIS A 54 8.50 -5.34 -1.65
C HIS A 54 9.57 -4.61 -0.84
#